data_AF-A0A0H4WXN5-F1
#
_entry.id   AF-A0A0H4WXN5-F1
#
_cell.length_a   1.000
_cell.length_b   1.000
_cell.length_c   1.000
_cell.angle_alpha   90.00
_cell.angle_beta   90.00
_cell.angle_gamma   90.00
#
_symmetry.space_group_name_H-M   'P 1'
#
loop_
_entity.id
_entity.type
_entity.pdbx_description
1 polymer ?
#
loop_
_entity_poly.entity_id
_entity_poly.type
_entity_poly.pdbx_seq_one_letter_code
_entity_poly.pdbx_strand_id
1 'polypeptide(L)'
;MRGAGLAELEEWPERTLTPTQAATLLEALGKKEVTLGQFPARMAVGYMLREVLTAGAVSRAELDLRAERFTHLAVLRPDGYLAWVRSGKTQQRVSAVEWKDGAFRAGQFTLGVFYSGRGGVSLSRFRGHPRCDGRVFDVGAREEEAAAT
;
A
#
# COMPACT_ATOMS: atom_id res chain seq x y z
N MET A 1 -5.92 -8.15 -8.65
CA MET A 1 -5.24 -8.24 -7.33
C MET A 1 -6.05 -9.08 -6.34
N ARG A 2 -6.10 -10.42 -6.49
CA ARG A 2 -6.98 -11.28 -5.65
C ARG A 2 -6.50 -11.46 -4.20
N GLY A 3 -5.25 -11.12 -3.87
CA GLY A 3 -4.63 -11.34 -2.56
C GLY A 3 -4.78 -10.23 -1.51
N ALA A 4 -5.61 -9.20 -1.74
CA ALA A 4 -5.75 -8.08 -0.79
C ALA A 4 -6.70 -8.34 0.40
N GLY A 5 -7.25 -9.56 0.51
CA GLY A 5 -8.30 -9.88 1.51
C GLY A 5 -9.69 -9.33 1.15
N LEU A 6 -9.85 -8.86 -0.09
CA LEU A 6 -11.09 -8.29 -0.64
C LEU A 6 -12.01 -9.33 -1.29
N ALA A 7 -11.63 -10.60 -1.37
CA ALA A 7 -12.45 -11.64 -2.02
C ALA A 7 -13.79 -11.89 -1.31
N GLU A 8 -13.93 -11.43 -0.07
CA GLU A 8 -15.16 -11.49 0.75
C GLU A 8 -15.89 -10.14 0.82
N LEU A 9 -15.30 -9.07 0.26
CA LEU A 9 -15.98 -7.79 0.12
C LEU A 9 -16.68 -7.84 -1.23
N GLU A 10 -17.99 -8.11 -1.16
CA GLU A 10 -19.03 -7.88 -2.16
C GLU A 10 -18.50 -7.16 -3.41
N GLU A 11 -18.56 -7.86 -4.55
CA GLU A 11 -18.38 -7.35 -5.91
C GLU A 11 -17.39 -6.19 -6.06
N TRP A 12 -16.13 -6.54 -6.38
CA TRP A 12 -15.31 -5.62 -7.17
C TRP A 12 -16.18 -5.08 -8.31
N PRO A 13 -16.34 -3.76 -8.47
CA PRO A 13 -17.37 -3.22 -9.34
C PRO A 13 -17.17 -3.75 -10.76
N GLU A 14 -18.20 -4.42 -11.29
CA GLU A 14 -18.10 -5.10 -12.58
C GLU A 14 -17.84 -4.14 -13.75
N ARG A 15 -18.12 -2.84 -13.58
CA ARG A 15 -18.02 -1.85 -14.67
C ARG A 15 -17.23 -0.60 -14.33
N THR A 16 -17.60 0.11 -13.26
CA THR A 16 -16.99 1.40 -12.90
C THR A 16 -16.90 1.52 -11.39
N LEU A 17 -15.74 1.88 -10.88
CA LEU A 17 -15.52 2.23 -9.49
C LEU A 17 -15.69 3.74 -9.32
N THR A 18 -16.72 4.13 -8.57
CA THR A 18 -16.97 5.53 -8.23
C THR A 18 -16.16 5.97 -7.00
N PRO A 19 -15.92 7.28 -6.80
CA PRO A 19 -15.28 7.78 -5.58
C PRO A 19 -15.99 7.35 -4.30
N THR A 20 -17.32 7.38 -4.26
CA THR A 20 -18.09 6.93 -3.09
C THR A 20 -17.83 5.46 -2.78
N GLN A 21 -17.87 4.59 -3.79
CA GLN A 21 -17.53 3.17 -3.61
C GLN A 21 -16.07 2.99 -3.17
N ALA A 22 -15.15 3.79 -3.72
CA ALA A 22 -13.74 3.74 -3.33
C ALA A 22 -13.52 4.14 -1.86
N ALA A 23 -14.26 5.12 -1.35
CA ALA A 23 -14.23 5.52 0.06
C ALA A 23 -14.73 4.37 0.97
N THR A 24 -15.87 3.77 0.64
CA THR A 24 -16.43 2.64 1.40
C THR A 24 -15.47 1.45 1.43
N LEU A 25 -14.86 1.11 0.28
CA LEU A 25 -13.87 0.04 0.21
C LEU A 25 -12.60 0.37 1.01
N LEU A 26 -12.14 1.62 1.00
CA LEU A 26 -11.00 2.05 1.83
C LEU A 26 -11.30 1.91 3.33
N GLU A 27 -12.51 2.27 3.76
CA GLU A 27 -12.91 2.12 5.15
C GLU A 27 -13.01 0.65 5.57
N ALA A 28 -13.58 -0.21 4.72
CA ALA A 28 -13.62 -1.65 4.95
C ALA A 28 -12.19 -2.25 5.02
N LEU A 29 -11.28 -1.77 4.17
CA LEU A 29 -9.86 -2.08 4.22
C LEU A 29 -9.13 -1.47 5.43
N GLY A 30 -9.72 -0.57 6.19
CA GLY A 30 -9.17 -0.13 7.47
C GLY A 30 -9.54 -1.06 8.62
N LYS A 31 -10.75 -1.63 8.57
CA LYS A 31 -11.34 -2.42 9.68
C LYS A 31 -10.90 -3.87 9.72
N LYS A 32 -10.55 -4.46 8.58
CA LYS A 32 -10.21 -5.90 8.50
C LYS A 32 -8.76 -6.16 8.92
N GLU A 33 -8.52 -7.23 9.68
CA GLU A 33 -7.15 -7.63 9.98
C GLU A 33 -6.36 -7.95 8.69
N VAL A 34 -5.06 -7.70 8.75
CA VAL A 34 -4.15 -7.87 7.62
C VAL A 34 -3.15 -8.96 7.95
N THR A 35 -3.14 -10.01 7.13
CA THR A 35 -2.04 -10.96 7.17
C THR A 35 -0.84 -10.39 6.43
N LEU A 36 0.37 -10.79 6.83
CA LEU A 36 1.60 -10.30 6.21
C LEU A 36 1.70 -10.59 4.71
N GLY A 37 1.06 -11.67 4.23
CA GLY A 37 0.99 -12.00 2.80
C GLY A 37 0.01 -11.11 2.03
N GLN A 38 -1.03 -10.60 2.68
CA GLN A 38 -2.02 -9.70 2.08
C GLN A 38 -1.56 -8.23 2.09
N PHE A 39 -0.65 -7.88 3.00
CA PHE A 39 -0.16 -6.52 3.18
C PHE A 39 0.29 -5.82 1.89
N PRO A 40 1.15 -6.42 1.03
CA PRO A 40 1.62 -5.74 -0.19
C PRO A 40 0.48 -5.45 -1.18
N ALA A 41 -0.43 -6.42 -1.37
CA ALA A 41 -1.58 -6.26 -2.25
C ALA A 41 -2.55 -5.21 -1.71
N ARG A 42 -2.74 -5.15 -0.38
CA ARG A 42 -3.62 -4.18 0.26
C ARG A 42 -3.11 -2.75 0.13
N MET A 43 -1.81 -2.54 0.25
CA MET A 43 -1.18 -1.24 -0.01
C MET A 43 -1.47 -0.75 -1.43
N ALA A 44 -1.35 -1.64 -2.42
CA ALA A 44 -1.60 -1.29 -3.81
C ALA A 44 -3.07 -1.00 -4.09
N VAL A 45 -3.99 -1.79 -3.52
CA VAL A 45 -5.43 -1.49 -3.65
C VAL A 45 -5.77 -0.17 -2.96
N GLY A 46 -5.31 0.05 -1.73
CA GLY A 46 -5.53 1.32 -1.02
C GLY A 46 -5.00 2.53 -1.81
N TYR A 47 -3.85 2.39 -2.45
CA TYR A 47 -3.32 3.40 -3.35
C TYR A 47 -4.27 3.66 -4.55
N MET A 48 -4.72 2.61 -5.24
CA MET A 48 -5.62 2.77 -6.40
C MET A 48 -6.97 3.39 -6.01
N LEU A 49 -7.52 3.02 -4.85
CA LEU A 49 -8.76 3.62 -4.35
C LEU A 49 -8.59 5.11 -4.07
N ARG A 50 -7.45 5.53 -3.48
CA ARG A 50 -7.12 6.96 -3.27
C ARG A 50 -6.95 7.73 -4.57
N GLU A 51 -6.43 7.09 -5.62
CA GLU A 51 -6.41 7.69 -6.97
C GLU A 51 -7.81 7.93 -7.50
N VAL A 52 -8.74 6.98 -7.32
CA VAL A 52 -10.15 7.15 -7.73
C VAL A 52 -10.81 8.30 -6.95
N LEU A 53 -10.54 8.41 -5.65
CA LEU A 53 -11.01 9.55 -4.86
C LEU A 53 -10.50 10.90 -5.39
N THR A 54 -9.31 10.94 -5.98
CA THR A 54 -8.69 12.18 -6.49
C THR A 54 -9.05 12.48 -7.94
N ALA A 55 -9.10 11.45 -8.79
CA ALA A 55 -9.26 11.57 -10.25
C ALA A 55 -10.70 11.35 -10.73
N GLY A 56 -11.60 10.89 -9.86
CA GLY A 56 -13.00 10.59 -10.21
C GLY A 56 -13.21 9.13 -10.61
N ALA A 57 -14.38 8.83 -11.17
CA ALA A 57 -14.81 7.47 -11.49
C ALA A 57 -13.90 6.79 -12.53
N VAL A 58 -13.59 5.51 -12.31
CA VAL A 58 -12.64 4.75 -13.14
C VAL A 58 -13.26 3.44 -13.61
N SER A 59 -13.12 3.11 -14.89
CA SER A 59 -13.63 1.85 -15.45
C SER A 59 -12.81 0.65 -15.01
N ARG A 60 -13.39 -0.55 -15.11
CA ARG A 60 -12.70 -1.79 -14.78
C ARG A 60 -11.43 -2.01 -15.62
N ALA A 61 -11.50 -1.72 -16.92
CA ALA A 61 -10.34 -1.86 -17.81
C ALA A 61 -9.18 -0.93 -17.40
N GLU A 62 -9.51 0.30 -17.00
CA GLU A 62 -8.53 1.27 -16.52
C GLU A 62 -7.94 0.84 -15.15
N LEU A 63 -8.74 0.25 -14.26
CA LEU A 63 -8.22 -0.34 -13.02
C LEU A 63 -7.26 -1.51 -13.29
N ASP A 64 -7.57 -2.37 -14.26
CA ASP A 64 -6.68 -3.49 -14.63
C ASP A 64 -5.37 -2.97 -15.24
N LEU A 65 -5.42 -1.94 -16.10
CA LEU A 65 -4.22 -1.25 -16.61
C LEU A 65 -3.39 -0.62 -15.48
N ARG A 66 -4.03 0.06 -14.53
CA ARG A 66 -3.35 0.60 -13.34
C ARG A 66 -2.77 -0.50 -12.48
N ALA A 67 -3.41 -1.66 -12.38
CA ALA A 67 -2.90 -2.79 -11.61
C ALA A 67 -1.62 -3.40 -12.21
N GLU A 68 -1.39 -3.27 -13.51
CA GLU A 68 -0.17 -3.76 -14.17
C GLU A 68 1.09 -2.98 -13.78
N ARG A 69 0.96 -1.72 -13.36
CA ARG A 69 2.11 -0.94 -12.90
C ARG A 69 2.75 -1.50 -11.61
N PHE A 70 2.01 -2.33 -10.88
CA PHE A 70 2.47 -2.98 -9.65
C PHE A 70 3.14 -4.34 -9.89
N THR A 71 3.22 -4.81 -11.13
CA THR A 71 3.75 -6.15 -11.46
C THR A 71 5.20 -6.34 -11.04
N HIS A 72 6.01 -5.28 -11.06
CA HIS A 72 7.41 -5.31 -10.65
C HIS A 72 7.70 -4.45 -9.42
N LEU A 73 6.69 -4.23 -8.57
CA LEU A 73 6.84 -3.45 -7.35
C LEU A 73 6.90 -4.36 -6.12
N ALA A 74 7.75 -3.98 -5.17
CA ALA A 74 7.86 -4.57 -3.85
C ALA A 74 7.51 -3.53 -2.77
N VAL A 75 7.09 -4.01 -1.61
CA VAL A 75 6.79 -3.18 -0.43
C VAL A 75 7.49 -3.78 0.78
N LEU A 76 8.02 -2.91 1.64
CA LEU A 76 8.51 -3.31 2.96
C LEU A 76 7.32 -3.68 3.83
N ARG A 77 7.32 -4.90 4.37
CA ARG A 77 6.35 -5.39 5.34
C ARG A 77 6.79 -5.07 6.78
N PRO A 78 5.85 -5.07 7.74
CA PRO A 78 6.16 -4.80 9.15
C PRO A 78 7.16 -5.77 9.78
N ASP A 79 7.29 -6.99 9.24
CA ASP A 79 8.24 -8.00 9.70
C ASP A 79 9.67 -7.83 9.14
N GLY A 80 9.92 -6.76 8.37
CA GLY A 80 11.25 -6.46 7.85
C GLY A 80 11.60 -7.12 6.52
N TYR A 81 10.62 -7.77 5.89
CA TYR A 81 10.77 -8.40 4.58
C TYR A 81 10.24 -7.50 3.48
N LEU A 82 10.94 -7.47 2.35
CA LEU A 82 10.39 -6.98 1.11
C LEU A 82 9.56 -8.08 0.47
N ALA A 83 8.36 -7.73 0.00
CA ALA A 83 7.48 -8.66 -0.70
C ALA A 83 6.91 -8.04 -1.97
N TRP A 84 6.78 -8.87 -3.00
CA TRP A 84 6.18 -8.48 -4.27
C TRP A 84 4.71 -8.14 -4.10
N VAL A 85 4.29 -7.01 -4.67
CA VAL A 85 2.93 -6.47 -4.50
C VAL A 85 1.86 -7.41 -5.04
N ARG A 86 2.06 -7.95 -6.25
CA ARG A 86 1.05 -8.79 -6.92
C ARG A 86 0.88 -10.16 -6.26
N SER A 87 1.97 -10.76 -5.78
CA SER A 87 1.99 -12.15 -5.31
C SER A 87 2.06 -12.28 -3.79
N GLY A 88 2.44 -11.22 -3.07
CA GLY A 88 2.70 -11.26 -1.62
C GLY A 88 3.94 -12.08 -1.23
N LYS A 89 4.64 -12.70 -2.20
CA LYS A 89 5.81 -13.53 -1.96
C LYS A 89 6.96 -12.66 -1.46
N THR A 90 7.62 -13.12 -0.41
CA THR A 90 8.83 -12.49 0.13
C THR A 90 9.96 -12.59 -0.88
N GLN A 91 10.67 -11.50 -1.07
CA GLN A 91 11.86 -11.41 -1.91
C GLN A 91 13.13 -11.52 -1.07
N GLN A 92 13.28 -10.63 -0.09
CA GLN A 92 14.50 -10.51 0.70
C GLN A 92 14.18 -9.98 2.11
N ARG A 93 14.92 -10.47 3.12
CA ARG A 93 14.93 -9.88 4.46
C ARG A 93 15.88 -8.69 4.47
N VAL A 94 15.40 -7.53 4.90
CA VAL A 94 16.21 -6.30 4.98
C VAL A 94 16.81 -6.15 6.37
N SER A 95 15.96 -5.87 7.36
CA SER A 95 16.31 -5.70 8.78
C SER A 95 15.01 -5.68 9.58
N ALA A 96 15.09 -5.67 10.91
CA ALA A 96 13.92 -5.31 11.72
C ALA A 96 13.41 -3.92 11.32
N VAL A 97 12.09 -3.72 11.41
CA VAL A 97 11.46 -2.41 11.20
C VAL A 97 11.53 -1.62 12.49
N GLU A 98 12.06 -0.41 12.41
CA GLU A 98 12.22 0.51 13.53
C GLU A 98 11.56 1.84 13.20
N TRP A 99 11.12 2.56 14.23
CA TRP A 99 10.65 3.94 14.07
C TRP A 99 11.86 4.87 14.00
N LYS A 100 12.05 5.55 12.86
CA LYS A 100 13.17 6.46 12.62
C LYS A 100 12.78 7.57 11.66
N ASP A 101 13.15 8.81 12.01
CA ASP A 101 12.88 10.01 11.20
C ASP A 101 11.39 10.19 10.85
N GLY A 102 10.49 9.91 11.82
CA GLY A 102 9.04 10.06 11.63
C GLY A 102 8.38 8.99 10.75
N ALA A 103 9.06 7.88 10.48
CA ALA A 103 8.50 6.77 9.72
C ALA A 103 8.99 5.41 10.22
N PHE A 104 8.24 4.35 9.94
CA PHE A 104 8.70 2.98 10.12
C PHE A 104 9.66 2.59 8.99
N ARG A 105 10.89 2.20 9.33
CA ARG A 105 11.98 1.99 8.37
C ARG A 105 12.76 0.71 8.66
N ALA A 106 13.32 0.12 7.60
CA ALA A 106 14.27 -0.98 7.67
C ALA A 106 15.43 -0.63 6.73
N GLY A 107 16.58 -0.23 7.29
CA GLY A 107 17.70 0.31 6.51
C GLY A 107 17.28 1.48 5.61
N GLN A 108 17.45 1.32 4.31
CA GLN A 108 17.09 2.32 3.29
C GLN A 108 15.59 2.33 2.94
N PHE A 109 14.83 1.35 3.43
CA PHE A 109 13.44 1.12 3.07
C PHE A 109 12.47 1.69 4.11
N THR A 110 11.29 2.09 3.66
CA THR A 110 10.24 2.73 4.46
C THR A 110 8.95 1.95 4.28
N LEU A 111 8.26 1.70 5.39
CA LEU A 111 7.01 0.96 5.42
C LEU A 111 5.96 1.70 4.60
N GLY A 112 5.21 0.97 3.77
CA GLY A 112 4.14 1.53 2.95
C GLY A 112 4.61 2.27 1.70
N VAL A 113 5.92 2.32 1.42
CA VAL A 113 6.47 2.84 0.17
C VAL A 113 6.66 1.69 -0.84
N PHE A 114 6.38 1.98 -2.12
CA PHE A 114 6.61 1.04 -3.21
C PHE A 114 8.03 1.16 -3.76
N TYR A 115 8.63 0.03 -4.09
CA TYR A 115 9.97 -0.06 -4.64
C TYR A 115 9.97 -0.83 -5.95
N SER A 116 10.58 -0.27 -7.00
CA SER A 116 10.70 -0.93 -8.30
C SER A 116 11.90 -1.85 -8.34
N GLY A 117 11.66 -3.12 -8.68
CA GLY A 117 12.70 -4.13 -8.93
C GLY A 117 13.06 -4.30 -10.40
N ARG A 118 12.62 -3.40 -11.28
CA ARG A 118 12.82 -3.50 -12.74
C ARG A 118 14.30 -3.38 -13.17
N GLY A 119 15.24 -3.12 -12.24
CA GLY A 119 16.68 -2.94 -12.48
C GLY A 119 17.62 -3.96 -11.83
N GLY A 120 17.14 -5.10 -11.32
CA GLY A 120 18.01 -6.11 -10.68
C GLY A 120 18.24 -5.87 -9.18
N VAL A 121 19.49 -5.95 -8.71
CA VAL A 121 19.90 -6.01 -7.27
C VAL A 121 19.53 -4.76 -6.47
N SER A 122 19.19 -3.64 -7.13
CA SER A 122 18.83 -2.38 -6.47
C SER A 122 17.35 -2.03 -6.62
N LEU A 123 16.69 -1.80 -5.50
CA LEU A 123 15.31 -1.33 -5.43
C LEU A 123 15.26 0.20 -5.36
N SER A 124 14.59 0.83 -6.31
CA SER A 124 14.39 2.28 -6.33
C SER A 124 12.99 2.65 -5.85
N ARG A 125 12.84 3.75 -5.10
CA ARG A 125 11.52 4.25 -4.68
C ARG A 125 10.66 4.55 -5.92
N PHE A 126 9.52 3.90 -6.02
CA PHE A 126 8.53 4.19 -7.04
C PHE A 126 7.93 5.57 -6.78
N ARG A 127 8.01 6.47 -7.77
CA ARG A 127 7.36 7.78 -7.71
C ARG A 127 5.95 7.65 -8.27
N GLY A 128 4.98 7.51 -7.38
CA GLY A 128 3.56 7.62 -7.70
C GLY A 128 3.09 9.07 -7.78
N HIS A 129 1.78 9.25 -7.90
CA HIS A 129 1.11 10.52 -7.75
C HIS A 129 1.37 11.08 -6.33
N PRO A 130 1.82 12.34 -6.18
CA PRO A 130 2.31 12.87 -4.91
C PRO A 130 1.25 12.89 -3.79
N ARG A 131 -0.05 12.93 -4.13
CA ARG A 131 -1.16 12.84 -3.15
C ARG A 131 -1.47 11.42 -2.69
N CYS A 132 -0.95 10.41 -3.38
CA CYS A 132 -1.22 9.00 -3.10
C CYS A 132 0.02 8.26 -2.58
N ASP A 133 1.19 8.90 -2.62
CA ASP A 133 2.47 8.30 -2.23
C ASP A 133 2.55 8.05 -0.72
N GLY A 134 2.21 6.82 -0.32
CA GLY A 134 2.83 6.11 0.80
C GLY A 134 2.46 6.51 2.23
N ARG A 135 1.72 7.59 2.48
CA ARG A 135 1.19 7.90 3.83
C ARG A 135 -0.06 7.08 4.15
N VAL A 136 0.06 5.75 4.20
CA VAL A 136 -1.02 4.88 4.69
C VAL A 136 -0.93 4.70 6.21
N PHE A 137 0.27 4.85 6.77
CA PHE A 137 0.54 4.80 8.22
C PHE A 137 0.93 6.18 8.76
N ASP A 138 0.06 7.18 8.58
CA ASP A 138 0.09 8.36 9.46
C ASP A 138 -0.69 7.93 10.72
N VAL A 139 0.01 7.27 11.65
CA VAL A 139 -0.49 7.16 13.02
C VAL A 139 -0.41 8.58 13.53
N GLY A 140 -1.57 9.25 13.61
CA GLY A 140 -1.63 10.64 14.04
C GLY A 140 -0.72 10.84 15.23
N ALA A 141 0.27 11.73 15.06
CA ALA A 141 0.99 12.30 16.17
C ALA A 141 -0.05 12.97 17.06
N ARG A 142 -0.53 12.23 18.06
CA ARG A 142 -0.99 12.85 19.29
C ARG A 142 0.28 13.28 20.01
N GLU A 143 0.74 14.48 19.66
CA GLU A 143 1.41 15.32 20.64
C GLU A 143 0.42 15.53 21.80
N GLU A 144 0.78 15.04 22.98
CA GLU A 144 0.51 15.75 24.23
C GLU A 144 1.49 15.23 25.29
N GLU A 145 2.52 16.05 25.52
CA GLU A 145 2.87 16.57 26.84
C GLU A 145 3.03 15.55 27.99
N ALA A 146 4.26 15.10 28.22
CA ALA A 146 4.70 14.66 29.53
C ALA A 146 5.91 15.50 29.95
N ALA A 147 5.55 16.63 30.58
CA ALA A 147 6.23 17.27 31.68
C ALA A 147 7.76 17.33 31.65
N ALA A 148 8.24 18.55 31.37
CA ALA A 148 9.41 19.07 32.06
C ALA A 148 9.24 18.87 33.58
N THR A 149 10.26 18.29 34.19
CA THR A 149 10.68 18.56 35.58
C THR A 149 12.19 18.47 35.60
#